data_AF-W2NTZ0-F1
#
_entry.id   AF-W2NTZ0-F1
#
_cell.length_a   1.000
_cell.length_b   1.000
_cell.length_c   1.000
_cell.angle_alpha   90.00
_cell.angle_beta   90.00
_cell.angle_gamma   90.00
#
_symmetry.space_group_name_H-M   'P 1'
#
loop_
_entity.id
_entity.type
_entity.pdbx_description
1 polymer ?
#
loop_
_entity_poly.entity_id
_entity_poly.type
_entity_poly.pdbx_seq_one_letter_code
_entity_poly.pdbx_strand_id
1 'polypeptide(L)'
;MQRVIRSRIRDLYDVDISAMTQFTVLDTTASARKTSKLFEESIVTDCTMHVLNLCLQYAIGMRENKETVDVYDPATNSCKRENATEGQDLIKRVRALNNYFSTQQRCQRLEKTQAFYGLPKIGPTLDCDTRVAFTVKLLERSIVNYSAFQYYFQCREKGDDPSVFECLEHADWRLMAEIESIVGSIADLARIEVQRSDLVASELIVLLKFEADRLYSNSFSMFDLNAPRDPMTTVDTFRRILISGEAFSGLARVCLARMKG
;
A
#
# COMPACT_ATOMS: atom_id res chain seq x y z
N MET A 1 11.75 16.91 -31.15
CA MET A 1 10.63 16.27 -30.43
C MET A 1 9.56 17.29 -30.00
N GLN A 2 9.91 18.34 -29.25
CA GLN A 2 8.99 19.39 -28.79
C GLN A 2 8.18 20.08 -29.91
N ARG A 3 8.85 20.51 -30.99
CA ARG A 3 8.19 21.12 -32.17
C ARG A 3 7.16 20.21 -32.84
N VAL A 4 7.43 18.89 -32.88
CA VAL A 4 6.57 17.89 -33.53
C VAL A 4 5.31 17.60 -32.70
N ILE A 5 5.42 17.57 -31.38
CA ILE A 5 4.27 17.41 -30.47
C ILE A 5 3.36 18.64 -30.55
N ARG A 6 3.96 19.84 -30.52
CA ARG A 6 3.24 21.12 -30.61
C ARG A 6 2.49 21.28 -31.94
N SER A 7 3.15 21.03 -33.07
CA SER A 7 2.51 21.13 -34.39
C SER A 7 1.37 20.13 -34.52
N ARG A 8 1.58 18.88 -34.11
CA ARG A 8 0.57 17.83 -34.22
C ARG A 8 -0.67 18.10 -33.36
N ILE A 9 -0.52 18.64 -32.14
CA ILE A 9 -1.69 18.98 -31.30
C ILE A 9 -2.44 20.18 -31.90
N ARG A 10 -1.72 21.16 -32.43
CA ARG A 10 -2.34 22.28 -33.15
C ARG A 10 -3.12 21.80 -34.37
N ASP A 11 -2.52 20.93 -35.19
CA ASP A 11 -3.17 20.41 -36.40
C ASP A 11 -4.39 19.53 -36.10
N LEU A 12 -4.37 18.78 -35.00
CA LEU A 12 -5.46 17.86 -34.64
C LEU A 12 -6.60 18.51 -33.84
N TYR A 13 -6.28 19.48 -32.98
CA TYR A 13 -7.21 20.00 -31.97
C TYR A 13 -7.34 21.52 -32.01
N ASP A 14 -6.58 22.24 -32.85
CA ASP A 14 -6.51 23.71 -32.89
C ASP A 14 -6.12 24.34 -31.54
N VAL A 15 -5.29 23.63 -30.76
CA VAL A 15 -4.83 24.06 -29.44
C VAL A 15 -3.35 24.43 -29.49
N ASP A 16 -3.01 25.67 -29.09
CA ASP A 16 -1.61 26.04 -28.81
C ASP A 16 -1.22 25.67 -27.39
N ILE A 17 -0.81 24.42 -27.21
CA ILE A 17 -0.38 23.91 -25.90
C ILE A 17 0.75 24.73 -25.27
N SER A 18 1.58 25.43 -26.06
CA SER A 18 2.70 26.18 -25.49
C SER A 18 2.19 27.42 -24.76
N ALA A 19 1.21 28.11 -25.35
CA ALA A 19 0.61 29.31 -24.78
C ALA A 19 -0.45 29.00 -23.72
N MET A 20 -1.11 27.84 -23.81
CA MET A 20 -2.23 27.48 -22.94
C MET A 20 -1.84 26.64 -21.72
N THR A 21 -0.65 26.04 -21.69
CA THR A 21 -0.19 25.24 -20.55
C THR A 21 0.29 26.15 -19.42
N GLN A 22 -0.57 26.35 -18.41
CA GLN A 22 -0.24 27.12 -17.21
C GLN A 22 0.34 26.26 -16.08
N PHE A 23 -0.04 24.99 -16.00
CA PHE A 23 0.36 24.07 -14.94
C PHE A 23 0.84 22.74 -15.50
N THR A 24 1.90 22.19 -14.90
CA THR A 24 2.41 20.85 -15.21
C THR A 24 2.48 20.02 -13.94
N VAL A 25 1.74 18.90 -13.90
CA VAL A 25 1.72 17.98 -12.77
C VAL A 25 2.74 16.85 -13.00
N LEU A 26 3.64 16.59 -12.05
CA LEU A 26 4.72 15.59 -12.19
C LEU A 26 4.66 14.49 -11.12
N ASP A 27 4.94 13.24 -11.52
CA ASP A 27 5.10 12.09 -10.63
C ASP A 27 6.53 11.94 -10.06
N THR A 28 7.28 13.05 -10.02
CA THR A 28 8.70 13.19 -9.63
C THR A 28 9.73 12.33 -10.38
N THR A 29 9.31 11.45 -11.31
CA THR A 29 10.20 10.58 -12.08
C THR A 29 11.17 11.37 -12.96
N ALA A 30 12.35 10.80 -13.23
CA ALA A 30 13.35 11.46 -14.07
C ALA A 30 12.84 11.72 -15.50
N SER A 31 11.95 10.88 -16.02
CA SER A 31 11.25 11.07 -17.29
C SER A 31 10.29 12.25 -17.22
N ALA A 32 9.46 12.34 -16.18
CA ALA A 32 8.52 13.46 -16.02
C ALA A 32 9.27 14.80 -15.89
N ARG A 33 10.40 14.84 -15.17
CA ARG A 33 11.28 16.04 -15.11
C ARG A 33 11.90 16.42 -16.45
N LYS A 34 12.11 15.47 -17.37
CA LYS A 34 12.57 15.79 -18.73
C LYS A 34 11.43 16.37 -19.57
N THR A 35 10.22 15.88 -19.38
CA THR A 35 9.02 16.38 -20.07
C THR A 35 8.63 17.77 -19.57
N SER A 36 8.79 18.10 -18.29
CA SER A 36 8.49 19.44 -17.77
C SER A 36 9.35 20.54 -18.39
N LYS A 37 10.60 20.23 -18.77
CA LYS A 37 11.47 21.15 -19.53
C LYS A 37 10.91 21.51 -20.92
N LEU A 38 9.88 20.80 -21.40
CA LEU A 38 9.20 21.17 -22.64
C LEU A 38 8.22 22.33 -22.46
N PHE A 39 7.91 22.68 -21.21
CA PHE A 39 6.96 23.72 -20.79
C PHE A 39 7.55 24.52 -19.63
N GLU A 40 8.72 25.12 -19.84
CA GLU A 40 9.49 25.84 -18.80
C GLU A 40 8.71 27.02 -18.19
N GLU A 41 7.77 27.60 -18.93
CA GLU A 41 6.91 28.70 -18.47
C GLU A 41 5.72 28.24 -17.61
N SER A 42 5.46 26.93 -17.54
CA SER A 42 4.37 26.38 -16.73
C SER A 42 4.75 26.26 -15.26
N ILE A 43 3.79 26.48 -14.37
CA ILE A 43 3.93 26.24 -12.94
C ILE A 43 3.96 24.74 -12.71
N VAL A 44 5.11 24.23 -12.26
CA VAL A 44 5.28 22.81 -11.96
C VAL A 44 4.72 22.50 -10.57
N THR A 45 3.85 21.50 -10.48
CA THR A 45 3.29 20.99 -9.23
C THR A 45 3.51 19.49 -9.13
N ASP A 46 3.67 18.99 -7.89
CA ASP A 46 3.78 17.55 -7.67
C ASP A 46 2.41 16.88 -7.79
N CYS A 47 2.40 15.68 -8.34
CA CYS A 47 1.22 14.83 -8.36
C CYS A 47 0.90 14.38 -6.94
N THR A 48 -0.22 14.83 -6.39
CA THR A 48 -0.62 14.48 -5.02
C THR A 48 -0.75 12.97 -4.82
N MET A 49 -1.25 12.23 -5.82
CA MET A 49 -1.30 10.76 -5.76
C MET A 49 0.11 10.17 -5.60
N HIS A 50 1.11 10.73 -6.28
CA HIS A 50 2.49 10.29 -6.15
C HIS A 50 3.06 10.64 -4.77
N VAL A 51 2.83 11.86 -4.29
CA VAL A 51 3.29 12.30 -2.96
C VAL A 51 2.70 11.43 -1.84
N LEU A 52 1.40 11.18 -1.88
CA LEU A 52 0.75 10.31 -0.89
C LEU A 52 1.30 8.88 -0.94
N ASN A 53 1.46 8.30 -2.15
CA ASN A 53 2.10 6.99 -2.28
C ASN A 53 3.53 6.98 -1.74
N LEU A 54 4.29 8.06 -1.91
CA LEU A 54 5.62 8.20 -1.36
C LEU A 54 5.60 8.22 0.17
N CYS A 55 4.69 8.99 0.78
CA CYS A 55 4.49 9.01 2.24
C CYS A 55 4.18 7.60 2.77
N LEU A 56 3.27 6.87 2.10
CA LEU A 56 2.93 5.49 2.45
C LEU A 56 4.15 4.56 2.39
N GLN A 57 5.00 4.69 1.36
CA GLN A 57 6.23 3.87 1.25
C GLN A 57 7.17 4.09 2.42
N TYR A 58 7.39 5.35 2.80
CA TYR A 58 8.27 5.68 3.92
C TYR A 58 7.67 5.20 5.24
N ALA A 59 6.39 5.46 5.47
CA ALA A 59 5.71 5.09 6.70
C ALA A 59 5.72 3.58 6.96
N ILE A 60 5.33 2.79 5.96
CA ILE A 60 5.33 1.32 6.05
C ILE A 60 6.77 0.77 6.12
N GLY A 61 7.77 1.57 5.74
CA GLY A 61 9.18 1.15 5.70
C GLY A 61 9.58 0.46 4.40
N MET A 62 8.76 0.51 3.36
CA MET A 62 9.15 0.03 2.03
C MET A 62 10.21 0.91 1.36
N ARG A 63 10.40 2.13 1.86
CA ARG A 63 11.45 3.07 1.43
C ARG A 63 12.08 3.72 2.66
N GLU A 64 13.39 3.91 2.62
CA GLU A 64 14.13 4.66 3.64
C GLU A 64 15.17 5.57 2.99
N ASN A 65 15.37 6.75 3.58
CA ASN A 65 16.47 7.66 3.27
C ASN A 65 17.71 7.24 4.05
N LYS A 66 18.23 6.04 3.78
CA LYS A 66 19.55 5.59 4.28
C LYS A 66 20.52 5.48 3.10
N GLU A 67 21.79 5.78 3.35
CA GLU A 67 22.84 5.48 2.38
C GLU A 67 22.82 3.99 2.07
N THR A 68 22.83 3.64 0.79
CA THR A 68 22.86 2.24 0.37
C THR A 68 24.25 1.71 0.66
N VAL A 69 24.35 0.76 1.60
CA VAL A 69 25.62 0.10 1.91
C VAL A 69 25.71 -1.16 1.06
N ASP A 70 26.76 -1.22 0.26
CA ASP A 70 27.12 -2.41 -0.50
C ASP A 70 27.82 -3.39 0.45
N VAL A 71 27.11 -4.46 0.84
CA VAL A 71 27.67 -5.51 1.70
C VAL A 71 28.18 -6.62 0.80
N TYR A 72 29.50 -6.80 0.80
CA TYR A 72 30.16 -7.88 0.07
C TYR A 72 30.07 -9.17 0.89
N ASP A 73 29.47 -10.20 0.30
CA ASP A 73 29.44 -11.55 0.86
C ASP A 73 30.59 -12.38 0.27
N PRO A 74 31.67 -12.64 1.05
CA PRO A 74 32.82 -13.39 0.58
C PRO A 74 32.52 -14.88 0.31
N ALA A 75 31.41 -15.42 0.84
CA ALA A 75 31.03 -16.82 0.61
C ALA A 75 30.34 -17.03 -0.74
N THR A 76 29.63 -16.02 -1.25
CA THR A 76 28.86 -16.09 -2.51
C THR A 76 29.48 -15.28 -3.65
N ASN A 77 30.58 -14.54 -3.37
CA ASN A 77 31.21 -13.60 -4.31
C ASN A 77 30.18 -12.62 -4.90
N SER A 78 29.25 -12.16 -4.05
CA SER A 78 28.14 -11.32 -4.47
C SER A 78 28.01 -10.09 -3.58
N CYS A 79 27.65 -8.96 -4.20
CA CYS A 79 27.35 -7.72 -3.51
C CYS A 79 25.84 -7.63 -3.29
N LYS A 80 25.41 -7.67 -2.03
CA LYS A 80 24.01 -7.46 -1.67
C LYS A 80 23.84 -6.02 -1.20
N ARG A 81 22.83 -5.35 -1.77
CA ARG A 81 22.33 -4.08 -1.26
C ARG A 81 21.46 -4.39 -0.04
N GLU A 82 21.96 -4.14 1.15
CA GLU A 82 21.17 -4.28 2.38
C GLU A 82 20.53 -2.96 2.74
N ASN A 83 19.27 -2.78 2.34
CA ASN A 83 18.39 -1.72 2.85
C ASN A 83 17.09 -2.30 3.44
N ALA A 84 17.11 -3.58 3.88
CA ALA A 84 15.91 -4.23 4.38
C ALA A 84 15.53 -3.65 5.74
N THR A 85 14.50 -2.82 5.74
CA THR A 85 13.87 -2.32 6.97
C THR A 85 12.96 -3.43 7.52
N GLU A 86 12.71 -3.43 8.83
CA GLU A 86 11.78 -4.38 9.45
C GLU A 86 10.37 -4.33 8.82
N GLY A 87 9.93 -3.14 8.37
CA GLY A 87 8.68 -2.98 7.64
C GLY A 87 8.70 -3.63 6.25
N GLN A 88 9.82 -3.53 5.52
CA GLN A 88 9.97 -4.20 4.23
C GLN A 88 9.97 -5.73 4.37
N ASP A 89 10.55 -6.27 5.43
CA ASP A 89 10.55 -7.70 5.71
C ASP A 89 9.14 -8.24 5.99
N LEU A 90 8.38 -7.56 6.84
CA LEU A 90 6.97 -7.90 7.09
C LEU A 90 6.19 -7.97 5.77
N ILE A 91 6.26 -6.93 4.93
CA ILE A 91 5.55 -6.89 3.65
C ILE A 91 5.98 -8.03 2.73
N LYS A 92 7.27 -8.41 2.71
CA LYS A 92 7.74 -9.57 1.92
C LYS A 92 7.12 -10.88 2.40
N ARG A 93 7.07 -11.12 3.71
CA ARG A 93 6.45 -12.33 4.29
C ARG A 93 4.95 -12.39 4.00
N VAL A 94 4.23 -11.27 4.13
CA VAL A 94 2.80 -11.18 3.81
C VAL A 94 2.53 -11.41 2.32
N ARG A 95 3.38 -10.89 1.44
CA ARG A 95 3.32 -11.17 0.00
C ARG A 95 3.57 -12.64 -0.28
N ALA A 96 4.55 -13.26 0.36
CA ALA A 96 4.83 -14.69 0.20
C ALA A 96 3.60 -15.54 0.59
N LEU A 97 2.95 -15.23 1.72
CA LEU A 97 1.72 -15.89 2.13
C LEU A 97 0.60 -15.72 1.10
N ASN A 98 0.35 -14.52 0.58
CA ASN A 98 -0.71 -14.32 -0.41
C ASN A 98 -0.37 -14.98 -1.75
N ASN A 99 0.89 -14.89 -2.19
CA ASN A 99 1.36 -15.51 -3.42
C ASN A 99 1.37 -17.04 -3.36
N TYR A 100 1.45 -17.63 -2.17
CA TYR A 100 1.29 -19.07 -1.98
C TYR A 100 -0.02 -19.57 -2.60
N PHE A 101 -1.09 -18.77 -2.49
CA PHE A 101 -2.41 -19.07 -3.04
C PHE A 101 -2.57 -18.62 -4.51
N SER A 102 -1.52 -18.25 -5.23
CA SER A 102 -1.62 -17.81 -6.65
C SER A 102 -2.15 -18.88 -7.61
N THR A 103 -2.06 -20.16 -7.25
CA THR A 103 -2.55 -21.27 -8.08
C THR A 103 -4.06 -21.49 -7.88
N GLN A 104 -4.77 -21.82 -8.97
CA GLN A 104 -6.21 -22.11 -8.91
C GLN A 104 -6.56 -23.22 -7.90
N GLN A 105 -5.73 -24.27 -7.81
CA GLN A 105 -5.95 -25.36 -6.87
C GLN A 105 -5.92 -24.89 -5.41
N ARG A 106 -4.93 -24.08 -5.03
CA ARG A 106 -4.81 -23.56 -3.66
C ARG A 106 -5.90 -22.52 -3.34
N CYS A 107 -6.26 -21.64 -4.28
CA CYS A 107 -7.40 -20.74 -4.15
C CYS A 107 -8.70 -21.51 -3.86
N GLN A 108 -9.03 -22.52 -4.66
CA GLN A 108 -10.25 -23.31 -4.48
C GLN A 108 -10.26 -24.08 -3.15
N ARG A 109 -9.10 -24.57 -2.70
CA ARG A 109 -8.98 -25.19 -1.38
C ARG A 109 -9.21 -24.18 -0.26
N LEU A 110 -8.65 -22.98 -0.35
CA LEU A 110 -8.92 -21.91 0.61
C LEU A 110 -10.41 -21.53 0.66
N GLU A 111 -11.07 -21.42 -0.49
CA GLU A 111 -12.52 -21.16 -0.57
C GLU A 111 -13.35 -22.29 0.07
N LYS A 112 -12.93 -23.55 -0.09
CA LYS A 112 -13.56 -24.69 0.58
C LYS A 112 -13.35 -24.63 2.09
N THR A 113 -12.15 -24.29 2.57
CA THR A 113 -11.88 -24.05 3.99
C THR A 113 -12.78 -22.93 4.52
N GLN A 114 -12.87 -21.81 3.81
CA GLN A 114 -13.74 -20.70 4.20
C GLN A 114 -15.21 -21.16 4.31
N ALA A 115 -15.72 -21.86 3.30
CA ALA A 115 -17.08 -22.38 3.31
C ALA A 115 -17.33 -23.38 4.45
N PHE A 116 -16.38 -24.27 4.72
CA PHE A 116 -16.50 -25.30 5.76
C PHE A 116 -16.60 -24.69 7.17
N TYR A 117 -15.81 -23.64 7.44
CA TYR A 117 -15.80 -22.96 8.74
C TYR A 117 -16.79 -21.79 8.84
N GLY A 118 -17.64 -21.56 7.82
CA GLY A 118 -18.58 -20.44 7.82
C GLY A 118 -17.88 -19.06 7.80
N LEU A 119 -16.69 -18.98 7.22
CA LEU A 119 -15.90 -17.76 7.09
C LEU A 119 -16.25 -17.01 5.79
N PRO A 120 -15.93 -15.70 5.71
CA PRO A 120 -16.15 -14.94 4.50
C PRO A 120 -15.29 -15.47 3.35
N LYS A 121 -15.89 -15.56 2.16
CA LYS A 121 -15.22 -16.01 0.93
C LYS A 121 -14.42 -14.87 0.32
N ILE A 122 -13.30 -14.53 0.95
CA ILE A 122 -12.41 -13.46 0.50
C ILE A 122 -11.15 -14.08 -0.08
N GLY A 123 -10.94 -13.86 -1.38
CA GLY A 123 -9.71 -14.29 -2.04
C GLY A 123 -8.48 -13.53 -1.54
N PRO A 124 -7.28 -14.14 -1.61
CA PRO A 124 -6.03 -13.44 -1.37
C PRO A 124 -5.85 -12.31 -2.38
N THR A 125 -5.10 -11.28 -2.00
CA THR A 125 -4.73 -10.20 -2.90
C THR A 125 -3.32 -10.46 -3.40
N LEU A 126 -3.17 -10.75 -4.70
CA LEU A 126 -1.85 -10.79 -5.32
C LEU A 126 -1.38 -9.36 -5.55
N ASP A 127 -0.30 -8.97 -4.88
CA ASP A 127 0.26 -7.62 -5.05
C ASP A 127 0.79 -7.47 -6.48
N CYS A 128 0.14 -6.61 -7.27
CA CYS A 128 0.70 -6.17 -8.54
C CYS A 128 1.53 -4.91 -8.28
N ASP A 129 2.85 -5.07 -8.37
CA ASP A 129 3.97 -4.20 -7.92
C ASP A 129 3.91 -2.68 -8.20
N THR A 130 2.85 -2.15 -8.80
CA THR A 130 2.84 -0.78 -9.36
C THR A 130 2.22 0.29 -8.46
N ARG A 131 1.49 -0.04 -7.38
CA ARG A 131 0.85 0.99 -6.53
C ARG A 131 0.94 0.66 -5.04
N VAL A 132 1.51 1.56 -4.25
CA VAL A 132 1.79 1.37 -2.80
C VAL A 132 0.51 1.31 -1.98
N ALA A 133 -0.52 2.08 -2.36
CA ALA A 133 -1.86 1.94 -1.78
C ALA A 133 -2.42 0.51 -1.91
N PHE A 134 -1.90 -0.31 -2.83
CA PHE A 134 -2.28 -1.71 -2.95
C PHE A 134 -1.67 -2.60 -1.86
N THR A 135 -0.54 -2.20 -1.27
CA THR A 135 0.02 -2.87 -0.09
C THR A 135 -0.93 -2.77 1.11
N VAL A 136 -1.61 -1.65 1.29
CA VAL A 136 -2.64 -1.53 2.35
C VAL A 136 -3.80 -2.48 2.09
N LYS A 137 -4.28 -2.57 0.84
CA LYS A 137 -5.30 -3.56 0.44
C LYS A 137 -4.86 -5.01 0.65
N LEU A 138 -3.56 -5.30 0.44
CA LEU A 138 -2.96 -6.59 0.77
C LEU A 138 -3.05 -6.86 2.28
N LEU A 139 -2.72 -5.89 3.13
CA LEU A 139 -2.83 -6.01 4.60
C LEU A 139 -4.27 -6.25 5.02
N GLU A 140 -5.21 -5.39 4.59
CA GLU A 140 -6.65 -5.51 4.88
C GLU A 140 -7.19 -6.91 4.57
N ARG A 141 -6.98 -7.39 3.34
CA ARG A 141 -7.46 -8.72 2.94
C ARG A 141 -6.80 -9.84 3.71
N SER A 142 -5.50 -9.71 4.02
CA SER A 142 -4.77 -10.71 4.80
C SER A 142 -5.31 -10.80 6.23
N ILE A 143 -5.56 -9.65 6.87
CA ILE A 143 -6.09 -9.55 8.24
C ILE A 143 -7.48 -10.20 8.34
N VAL A 144 -8.38 -9.92 7.38
CA VAL A 144 -9.70 -10.54 7.37
C VAL A 144 -9.59 -12.05 7.14
N ASN A 145 -8.67 -12.49 6.26
CA ASN A 145 -8.41 -13.91 6.00
C ASN A 145 -7.58 -14.63 7.08
N TYR A 146 -7.14 -13.96 8.14
CA TYR A 146 -6.29 -14.55 9.17
C TYR A 146 -6.80 -15.91 9.68
N SER A 147 -8.08 -16.00 10.07
CA SER A 147 -8.68 -17.26 10.53
C SER A 147 -8.75 -18.31 9.42
N ALA A 148 -9.02 -17.92 8.17
CA ALA A 148 -9.05 -18.84 7.05
C ALA A 148 -7.66 -19.44 6.78
N PHE A 149 -6.59 -18.63 6.86
CA PHE A 149 -5.22 -19.11 6.76
C PHE A 149 -4.86 -20.05 7.91
N GLN A 150 -5.22 -19.70 9.15
CA GLN A 150 -5.01 -20.58 10.30
C GLN A 150 -5.63 -21.97 10.08
N TYR A 151 -6.91 -22.04 9.68
CA TYR A 151 -7.56 -23.33 9.44
C TYR A 151 -6.99 -24.07 8.23
N TYR A 152 -6.65 -23.37 7.16
CA TYR A 152 -6.04 -23.97 5.97
C TYR A 152 -4.74 -24.71 6.33
N PHE A 153 -3.85 -24.07 7.11
CA PHE A 153 -2.58 -24.67 7.51
C PHE A 153 -2.67 -25.57 8.74
N GLN A 154 -3.82 -25.66 9.42
CA GLN A 154 -4.11 -26.71 10.40
C GLN A 154 -4.51 -28.02 9.70
N CYS A 155 -5.28 -27.94 8.61
CA CYS A 155 -5.70 -29.10 7.81
C CYS A 155 -4.78 -29.34 6.59
N ARG A 156 -3.48 -29.55 6.86
CA ARG A 156 -2.43 -29.66 5.82
C ARG A 156 -2.67 -30.84 4.88
N GLU A 157 -2.53 -30.60 3.58
CA GLU A 157 -2.44 -31.65 2.56
C GLU A 157 -0.99 -31.86 2.11
N LYS A 158 -0.74 -32.99 1.44
CA LYS A 158 0.58 -33.31 0.87
C LYS A 158 0.98 -32.25 -0.15
N GLY A 159 2.15 -31.64 0.05
CA GLY A 159 2.67 -30.57 -0.80
C GLY A 159 2.31 -29.16 -0.34
N ASP A 160 1.63 -29.03 0.79
CA ASP A 160 1.50 -27.73 1.45
C ASP A 160 2.80 -27.32 2.13
N ASP A 161 3.14 -26.03 2.01
CA ASP A 161 4.27 -25.43 2.70
C ASP A 161 3.74 -24.53 3.83
N PRO A 162 3.69 -25.03 5.09
CA PRO A 162 3.19 -24.26 6.22
C PRO A 162 4.16 -23.13 6.64
N SER A 163 5.42 -23.18 6.20
CA SER A 163 6.42 -22.18 6.60
C SER A 163 6.05 -20.77 6.16
N VAL A 164 5.31 -20.63 5.05
CA VAL A 164 4.82 -19.33 4.55
C VAL A 164 3.83 -18.65 5.49
N PHE A 165 3.14 -19.42 6.34
CA PHE A 165 2.25 -18.90 7.37
C PHE A 165 2.93 -18.86 8.74
N GLU A 166 3.68 -19.91 9.10
CA GLU A 166 4.41 -20.01 10.37
C GLU A 166 5.50 -18.93 10.50
N CYS A 167 6.00 -18.38 9.40
CA CYS A 167 6.93 -17.25 9.42
C CYS A 167 6.30 -15.92 9.88
N LEU A 168 4.97 -15.84 10.03
CA LEU A 168 4.25 -14.66 10.55
C LEU A 168 3.73 -14.97 11.96
N GLU A 169 4.40 -14.42 12.97
CA GLU A 169 3.99 -14.57 14.36
C GLU A 169 2.76 -13.71 14.68
N HIS A 170 2.09 -13.97 15.80
CA HIS A 170 0.95 -13.15 16.24
C HIS A 170 1.31 -11.66 16.37
N ALA A 171 2.56 -11.34 16.75
CA ALA A 171 3.06 -9.97 16.79
C ALA A 171 3.10 -9.32 15.39
N ASP A 172 3.44 -10.07 14.34
CA ASP A 172 3.40 -9.59 12.95
C ASP A 172 1.98 -9.32 12.49
N TRP A 173 1.03 -10.21 12.82
CA TRP A 173 -0.40 -10.00 12.53
C TRP A 173 -0.94 -8.74 13.21
N ARG A 174 -0.58 -8.54 14.47
CA ARG A 174 -0.91 -7.31 15.19
C ARG A 174 -0.29 -6.09 14.53
N LEU A 175 1.00 -6.15 14.19
CA LEU A 175 1.70 -5.06 13.53
C LEU A 175 1.06 -4.70 12.18
N MET A 176 0.60 -5.68 11.40
CA MET A 176 -0.17 -5.41 10.18
C MET A 176 -1.45 -4.62 10.44
N ALA A 177 -2.22 -5.01 11.46
CA ALA A 177 -3.44 -4.28 11.84
C ALA A 177 -3.13 -2.87 12.34
N GLU A 178 -2.06 -2.70 13.12
CA GLU A 178 -1.61 -1.38 13.58
C GLU A 178 -1.20 -0.49 12.40
N ILE A 179 -0.36 -0.99 11.48
CA ILE A 179 0.05 -0.26 10.27
C ILE A 179 -1.17 0.12 9.43
N GLU A 180 -2.06 -0.83 9.12
CA GLU A 180 -3.29 -0.56 8.36
C GLU A 180 -4.12 0.54 9.02
N SER A 181 -4.27 0.52 10.34
CA SER A 181 -5.06 1.54 11.05
C SER A 181 -4.47 2.96 10.94
N ILE A 182 -3.14 3.06 10.78
CA ILE A 182 -2.42 4.34 10.64
C ILE A 182 -2.54 4.86 9.21
N VAL A 183 -2.34 3.99 8.21
CA VAL A 183 -2.18 4.39 6.81
C VAL A 183 -3.43 4.19 5.95
N GLY A 184 -4.45 3.50 6.46
CA GLY A 184 -5.63 3.04 5.74
C GLY A 184 -6.34 4.12 4.95
N SER A 185 -6.74 5.20 5.62
CA SER A 185 -7.45 6.28 4.92
C SER A 185 -6.60 7.10 3.99
N ILE A 186 -5.32 7.27 4.28
CA ILE A 186 -4.42 7.98 3.39
C ILE A 186 -4.20 7.14 2.11
N ALA A 187 -4.20 5.81 2.24
CA ALA A 187 -4.21 4.92 1.10
C ALA A 187 -5.52 4.99 0.31
N ASP A 188 -6.68 5.09 0.96
CA ASP A 188 -7.95 5.31 0.27
C ASP A 188 -8.03 6.68 -0.39
N LEU A 189 -7.55 7.74 0.25
CA LEU A 189 -7.41 9.08 -0.33
C LEU A 189 -6.56 9.01 -1.61
N ALA A 190 -5.41 8.34 -1.57
CA ALA A 190 -4.51 8.20 -2.72
C ALA A 190 -5.11 7.33 -3.85
N ARG A 191 -5.94 6.34 -3.51
CA ARG A 191 -6.48 5.35 -4.46
C ARG A 191 -7.81 5.77 -5.08
N ILE A 192 -8.66 6.45 -4.32
CA ILE A 192 -10.03 6.78 -4.67
C ILE A 192 -10.14 8.27 -4.94
N GLU A 193 -9.98 9.09 -3.91
CA GLU A 193 -10.35 10.51 -3.98
C GLU A 193 -9.46 11.31 -4.91
N VAL A 194 -8.13 11.22 -4.76
CA VAL A 194 -7.16 12.01 -5.54
C VAL A 194 -7.16 11.63 -7.03
N GLN A 195 -7.79 10.51 -7.39
CA GLN A 195 -7.92 10.04 -8.77
C GLN A 195 -9.27 10.39 -9.41
N ARG A 196 -10.18 11.04 -8.67
CA ARG A 196 -11.48 11.48 -9.21
C ARG A 196 -11.28 12.54 -10.29
N SER A 197 -11.92 12.34 -11.45
CA SER A 197 -11.79 13.23 -12.60
C SER A 197 -12.42 14.62 -12.39
N ASP A 198 -13.37 14.71 -11.47
CA ASP A 198 -14.09 15.91 -11.08
C ASP A 198 -13.48 16.62 -9.86
N LEU A 199 -12.39 16.09 -9.29
CA LEU A 199 -11.76 16.66 -8.11
C LEU A 199 -11.15 18.03 -8.41
N VAL A 200 -11.57 19.03 -7.64
CA VAL A 200 -11.02 20.38 -7.70
C VAL A 200 -9.98 20.61 -6.59
N ALA A 201 -9.04 21.53 -6.83
CA ALA A 201 -7.94 21.80 -5.89
C ALA A 201 -8.42 22.24 -4.49
N SER A 202 -9.53 22.97 -4.40
CA SER A 202 -10.11 23.39 -3.12
C SER A 202 -10.65 22.20 -2.31
N GLU A 203 -11.31 21.24 -2.96
CA GLU A 203 -11.78 20.01 -2.34
C GLU A 203 -10.60 19.15 -1.85
N LEU A 204 -9.55 19.05 -2.68
CA LEU A 204 -8.33 18.32 -2.31
C LEU A 204 -7.68 18.87 -1.02
N ILE A 205 -7.61 20.20 -0.86
CA ILE A 205 -7.05 20.81 0.35
C ILE A 205 -7.86 20.40 1.60
N VAL A 206 -9.19 20.39 1.49
CA VAL A 206 -10.08 19.97 2.59
C VAL A 206 -9.86 18.50 2.94
N LEU A 207 -9.78 17.62 1.93
CA LEU A 207 -9.53 16.19 2.13
C LEU A 207 -8.17 15.92 2.79
N LEU A 208 -7.11 16.59 2.33
CA LEU A 208 -5.78 16.49 2.94
C LEU A 208 -5.77 16.98 4.38
N LYS A 209 -6.46 18.09 4.67
CA LYS A 209 -6.57 18.63 6.04
C LYS A 209 -7.34 17.68 6.95
N PHE A 210 -8.44 17.10 6.47
CA PHE A 210 -9.22 16.11 7.21
C PHE A 210 -8.37 14.89 7.59
N GLU A 211 -7.62 14.34 6.64
CA GLU A 211 -6.74 13.19 6.91
C GLU A 211 -5.59 13.53 7.85
N ALA A 212 -5.01 14.74 7.73
CA ALA A 212 -4.03 15.23 8.69
C ALA A 212 -4.61 15.32 10.10
N ASP A 213 -5.76 15.98 10.28
CA ASP A 213 -6.39 16.14 11.59
C ASP A 213 -6.70 14.78 12.23
N ARG A 214 -7.13 13.81 11.42
CA ARG A 214 -7.37 12.44 11.87
C ARG A 214 -6.10 11.76 12.35
N LEU A 215 -5.00 11.89 11.61
CA LEU A 215 -3.69 11.36 12.02
C LEU A 215 -3.19 12.01 13.32
N TYR A 216 -3.45 13.30 13.52
CA TYR A 216 -3.06 14.04 14.72
C TYR A 216 -3.98 13.81 15.92
N SER A 217 -5.20 13.29 15.73
CA SER A 217 -6.14 12.95 16.82
C SER A 217 -5.64 11.87 17.78
N ASN A 218 -4.59 11.13 17.39
CA ASN A 218 -3.98 10.03 18.14
C ASN A 218 -4.93 8.85 18.47
N SER A 219 -6.05 8.74 17.74
CA SER A 219 -7.07 7.71 17.91
C SER A 219 -7.28 6.97 16.59
N PHE A 220 -7.12 5.64 16.60
CA PHE A 220 -7.06 4.82 15.39
C PHE A 220 -8.06 3.67 15.43
N SER A 221 -8.67 3.37 14.29
CA SER A 221 -9.65 2.29 14.12
C SER A 221 -8.95 1.05 13.58
N MET A 222 -8.47 0.20 14.48
CA MET A 222 -7.65 -0.98 14.16
C MET A 222 -8.51 -2.22 14.03
N PHE A 223 -8.25 -3.07 13.03
CA PHE A 223 -8.93 -4.38 12.94
C PHE A 223 -8.73 -5.23 14.20
N ASP A 224 -9.83 -5.82 14.67
CA ASP A 224 -9.80 -6.77 15.78
C ASP A 224 -9.56 -8.18 15.23
N LEU A 225 -8.31 -8.65 15.29
CA LEU A 225 -7.92 -9.97 14.79
C LEU A 225 -8.75 -11.12 15.39
N ASN A 226 -9.22 -10.96 16.63
CA ASN A 226 -9.97 -11.98 17.36
C ASN A 226 -11.49 -11.88 17.15
N ALA A 227 -11.96 -10.88 16.40
CA ALA A 227 -13.37 -10.72 16.15
C ALA A 227 -13.95 -11.92 15.38
N PRO A 228 -15.20 -12.32 15.68
CA PRO A 228 -15.88 -13.33 14.91
C PRO A 228 -16.02 -12.85 13.46
N ARG A 229 -15.98 -13.81 12.54
CA ARG A 229 -16.17 -13.61 11.10
C ARG A 229 -17.33 -14.51 10.69
N ASP A 230 -18.20 -13.97 9.85
CA ASP A 230 -19.31 -14.70 9.26
C ASP A 230 -19.25 -14.62 7.72
N PRO A 231 -20.08 -15.37 6.98
CA PRO A 231 -20.04 -15.38 5.53
C PRO A 231 -20.35 -14.02 4.86
N MET A 232 -20.95 -13.08 5.59
CA MET A 232 -21.31 -11.73 5.12
C MET A 232 -20.26 -10.67 5.49
N THR A 233 -19.25 -11.05 6.27
CA THR A 233 -18.15 -10.17 6.66
C THR A 233 -17.35 -9.76 5.42
N THR A 234 -17.19 -8.46 5.22
CA THR A 234 -16.32 -7.87 4.19
C THR A 234 -15.17 -7.12 4.85
N VAL A 235 -14.23 -6.60 4.07
CA VAL A 235 -13.17 -5.72 4.59
C VAL A 235 -13.78 -4.51 5.32
N ASP A 236 -14.83 -3.92 4.75
CA ASP A 236 -15.46 -2.71 5.27
C ASP A 236 -16.30 -2.97 6.53
N THR A 237 -16.89 -4.16 6.64
CA THR A 237 -17.76 -4.53 7.78
C THR A 237 -17.02 -5.28 8.88
N PHE A 238 -15.77 -5.69 8.66
CA PHE A 238 -15.01 -6.41 9.67
C PHE A 238 -14.73 -5.53 10.89
N ARG A 239 -14.89 -6.12 12.08
CA ARG A 239 -14.87 -5.38 13.35
C ARG A 239 -13.53 -4.67 13.56
N ARG A 240 -13.63 -3.41 13.97
CA ARG A 240 -12.51 -2.59 14.40
C ARG A 240 -12.65 -2.17 15.86
N ILE A 241 -11.53 -1.94 16.52
CA ILE A 241 -11.42 -1.43 17.88
C ILE A 241 -10.69 -0.09 17.86
N LEU A 242 -11.11 0.81 18.76
CA LEU A 242 -10.45 2.09 18.93
C LEU A 242 -9.19 1.91 19.78
N ILE A 243 -8.05 2.38 19.28
CA ILE A 243 -6.76 2.30 19.95
C ILE A 243 -6.07 3.67 19.95
N SER A 244 -5.45 4.02 21.08
CA SER A 244 -4.57 5.20 21.18
C SER A 244 -3.22 4.92 20.51
N GLY A 245 -2.63 5.92 19.85
CA GLY A 245 -1.30 5.80 19.26
C GLY A 245 -0.19 5.43 20.26
N GLU A 246 -0.42 5.63 21.55
CA GLU A 246 0.50 5.22 22.63
C GLU A 246 0.53 3.71 22.87
N ALA A 247 -0.56 3.00 22.54
CA ALA A 247 -0.71 1.56 22.73
C ALA A 247 -0.14 0.73 21.55
N PHE A 248 0.40 1.40 20.53
CA PHE A 248 1.04 0.76 19.39
C PHE A 248 2.39 0.14 19.74
N SER A 249 2.73 -0.94 19.03
CA SER A 249 4.08 -1.52 19.05
C SER A 249 5.14 -0.49 18.65
N GLY A 250 6.41 -0.76 18.98
CA GLY A 250 7.52 0.13 18.63
C GLY A 250 7.57 0.44 17.13
N LEU A 251 7.40 -0.58 16.30
CA LEU A 251 7.38 -0.45 14.84
C LEU A 251 6.18 0.35 14.32
N ALA A 252 4.98 0.10 14.84
CA ALA A 252 3.81 0.89 14.47
C ALA A 252 3.96 2.37 14.91
N ARG A 253 4.60 2.64 16.05
CA ARG A 253 4.94 4.02 16.45
C ARG A 253 5.93 4.69 15.50
N VAL A 254 6.90 3.95 14.95
CA VAL A 254 7.79 4.47 13.89
C VAL A 254 6.99 4.80 12.62
N CYS A 255 6.07 3.92 12.20
CA CYS A 255 5.16 4.18 11.07
C CYS A 255 4.34 5.46 11.29
N LEU A 256 3.73 5.59 12.48
CA LEU A 256 2.95 6.77 12.86
C LEU A 256 3.78 8.05 12.86
N ALA A 257 4.99 8.01 13.42
CA ALA A 257 5.90 9.16 13.46
C ALA A 257 6.25 9.62 12.03
N ARG A 258 6.58 8.69 11.14
CA ARG A 258 6.89 8.99 9.72
C ARG A 258 5.71 9.61 8.98
N MET A 259 4.47 9.22 9.30
CA MET A 259 3.29 9.85 8.71
C MET A 259 3.05 11.26 9.24
N LYS A 260 3.38 11.53 10.50
CA LYS A 260 3.22 12.86 11.12
C LYS A 260 4.30 13.85 10.64
N GLY A 261 5.49 13.36 10.29
CA GLY A 261 6.64 14.19 9.91
C GLY A 261 7.60 14.34 11.07
#